data_AF-A0A965W3Q1-F1
#
_entry.id   AF-A0A965W3Q1-F1
#
_cell.length_a   1.000
_cell.length_b   1.000
_cell.length_c   1.000
_cell.angle_alpha   90.00
_cell.angle_beta   90.00
_cell.angle_gamma   90.00
#
_symmetry.space_group_name_H-M   'P 1'
#
loop_
_entity.id
_entity.type
_entity.pdbx_description
1 polymer ?
#
loop_
_entity_poly.entity_id
_entity_poly.type
_entity_poly.pdbx_seq_one_letter_code
_entity_poly.pdbx_strand_id
1 'polypeptide(L)'
;SGVFARNPDSLVVLTAHEEDEKTFTCEMTLRNFPPVDPFVVQWKYPMFSVNYNLNPDELKQTGGKKKLVGDARLLKEMGSREFTACDLFRFVQEKFQVSESTAKRHVKRMTQAGKMLKENGLYSANQSVF
;
A
#
# COMPACT_ATOMS: atom_id res chain seq x y z
N SER A 1 16.37 32.15 6.91
CA SER A 1 17.06 30.85 6.90
C SER A 1 16.38 29.93 5.87
N GLY A 2 16.60 30.20 4.58
CA GLY A 2 15.97 29.47 3.48
C GLY A 2 17.01 28.64 2.75
N VAL A 3 17.40 27.50 3.32
CA VAL A 3 18.19 26.50 2.60
C VAL A 3 17.39 25.21 2.63
N PHE A 4 16.33 25.17 1.80
CA PHE A 4 15.75 23.89 1.40
C PHE A 4 16.87 23.11 0.70
N ALA A 5 17.19 21.96 1.28
CA ALA A 5 18.26 21.05 0.90
C ALA A 5 18.59 21.10 -0.59
N ARG A 6 19.78 21.60 -0.92
CA ARG A 6 20.27 21.58 -2.31
C ARG A 6 20.54 20.13 -2.69
N ASN A 7 19.59 19.56 -3.43
CA ASN A 7 19.65 18.23 -4.04
C ASN A 7 20.01 17.12 -3.04
N PRO A 8 19.06 16.65 -2.20
CA PRO A 8 19.28 15.45 -1.39
C PRO A 8 19.37 14.21 -2.30
N ASP A 9 20.21 13.25 -1.95
CA ASP A 9 20.27 11.95 -2.66
C ASP A 9 19.04 11.09 -2.37
N SER A 10 18.41 11.32 -1.22
CA SER A 10 17.16 10.67 -0.78
C SER A 10 16.34 11.64 0.06
N LEU A 11 15.07 11.77 -0.28
CA LEU A 11 14.07 12.47 0.52
C LEU A 11 13.10 11.42 1.09
N VAL A 12 12.98 11.38 2.41
CA VAL A 12 12.02 10.50 3.11
C VAL A 12 10.98 11.39 3.78
N VAL A 13 9.72 11.16 3.44
CA VAL A 13 8.57 11.90 3.98
C VAL A 13 7.73 10.94 4.81
N LEU A 14 7.45 11.32 6.05
CA LEU A 14 6.54 10.60 6.95
C LEU A 14 5.26 11.41 7.12
N THR A 15 4.15 10.86 6.65
CA THR A 15 2.82 11.45 6.79
C THR A 15 2.00 10.64 7.78
N ALA A 16 1.30 11.30 8.72
CA ALA A 16 0.50 10.60 9.72
C ALA A 16 -0.55 9.69 9.07
N HIS A 17 -0.56 8.43 9.48
CA HIS A 17 -1.55 7.44 9.09
C HIS A 17 -2.80 7.57 9.96
N GLU A 18 -3.96 7.09 9.49
CA GLU A 18 -5.22 7.19 10.25
C GLU A 18 -5.27 6.28 11.48
N GLU A 19 -4.54 5.17 11.47
CA GLU A 19 -4.52 4.12 12.51
C GLU A 19 -4.24 4.66 13.92
N ASP A 20 -3.06 5.26 14.13
CA ASP A 20 -2.63 5.81 15.41
C ASP A 20 -1.58 6.93 15.23
N GLU A 21 -1.22 7.60 16.32
CA GLU A 21 -0.23 8.70 16.31
C GLU A 21 1.22 8.24 16.10
N LYS A 22 1.48 6.94 16.17
CA LYS A 22 2.81 6.32 16.00
C LYS A 22 2.98 5.67 14.63
N THR A 23 1.97 5.76 13.77
CA THR A 23 1.93 5.12 12.47
C THR A 23 1.98 6.18 11.38
N PHE A 24 2.84 5.95 10.39
CA PHE A 24 3.10 6.89 9.32
C PHE A 24 3.17 6.17 7.98
N THR A 25 2.65 6.79 6.95
CA THR A 25 2.98 6.43 5.57
C THR A 25 4.34 7.04 5.25
N CYS A 26 5.27 6.18 4.84
CA CYS A 26 6.59 6.53 4.40
C CYS A 26 6.64 6.61 2.87
N GLU A 27 7.04 7.76 2.35
CA GLU A 27 7.30 7.99 0.93
C GLU A 27 8.77 8.35 0.72
N MET A 28 9.38 7.79 -0.32
CA MET A 28 10.80 7.98 -0.60
C MET A 28 11.00 8.46 -2.05
N THR A 29 11.71 9.58 -2.19
CA THR A 29 12.20 10.06 -3.48
C THR A 29 13.70 9.84 -3.51
N LEU A 30 14.16 8.95 -4.39
CA LEU A 30 15.56 8.55 -4.52
C LEU A 30 16.13 9.10 -5.84
N ARG A 31 17.37 9.59 -5.83
CA ARG A 31 17.99 10.13 -7.05
C ARG A 31 18.41 9.05 -8.05
N ASN A 32 19.08 8.01 -7.55
CA ASN A 32 19.80 7.04 -8.38
C ASN A 32 19.19 5.63 -8.35
N PHE A 33 18.13 5.43 -7.55
CA PHE A 33 17.50 4.13 -7.36
C PHE A 33 16.07 4.14 -7.89
N PRO A 34 15.52 2.97 -8.26
CA PRO A 34 14.13 2.86 -8.66
C PRO A 34 13.19 3.44 -7.60
N PRO A 35 12.04 4.04 -8.01
CA PRO A 35 11.02 4.47 -7.08
C PRO A 35 10.60 3.34 -6.15
N VAL A 36 10.47 3.66 -4.86
CA VAL A 36 9.96 2.73 -3.85
C VAL A 36 8.49 3.05 -3.65
N ASP A 37 7.63 2.04 -3.76
CA ASP A 37 6.22 2.17 -3.45
C ASP A 37 6.02 2.64 -2.00
N PRO A 38 5.09 3.56 -1.73
CA PRO A 38 4.78 3.97 -0.36
C PRO A 38 4.43 2.77 0.54
N PHE A 39 4.87 2.81 1.79
CA PHE A 39 4.59 1.76 2.77
C PHE A 39 4.36 2.35 4.15
N VAL A 40 3.63 1.63 4.99
CA VAL A 40 3.33 2.08 6.36
C VAL A 40 4.42 1.60 7.31
N VAL A 41 4.86 2.50 8.18
CA VAL A 41 5.79 2.23 9.28
C VAL A 41 5.12 2.58 10.60
N GLN A 42 5.40 1.78 11.63
CA GLN A 42 4.94 2.03 12.99
C GLN A 42 6.13 2.20 13.92
N TRP A 43 6.11 3.26 14.73
CA TRP A 43 7.12 3.53 15.74
C TRP A 43 6.98 2.54 16.90
N LYS A 44 7.91 1.60 16.98
CA LYS A 44 8.06 0.64 18.06
C LYS A 44 9.42 0.89 18.71
N TYR A 45 9.44 1.76 19.73
CA TYR A 45 10.68 2.22 20.34
C TYR A 45 11.69 1.07 20.54
N PRO A 46 12.95 1.22 20.08
CA PRO A 46 13.56 2.44 19.54
C PRO A 46 13.53 2.55 18.00
N MET A 47 12.73 1.74 17.30
CA MET A 47 12.82 1.60 15.85
C MET A 47 11.47 1.65 15.13
N PHE A 48 11.49 2.04 13.86
CA PHE A 48 10.34 1.84 12.98
C PHE A 48 10.29 0.39 12.51
N SER A 49 9.10 -0.20 12.54
CA SER A 49 8.82 -1.50 11.92
C SER A 49 7.85 -1.29 10.75
N VAL A 50 8.14 -1.92 9.61
CA VAL A 50 7.24 -1.91 8.45
C VAL A 50 5.98 -2.71 8.78
N ASN A 51 4.81 -2.18 8.44
CA ASN A 51 3.53 -2.83 8.62
C ASN A 51 2.76 -2.92 7.30
N TYR A 52 2.89 -4.05 6.61
CA TYR A 52 2.20 -4.28 5.33
C TYR A 52 0.68 -4.48 5.48
N ASN A 53 0.18 -4.75 6.70
CA ASN A 53 -1.26 -4.91 6.94
C ASN A 53 -2.02 -3.59 6.78
N LEU A 54 -1.36 -2.46 6.96
CA LEU A 54 -1.97 -1.14 6.81
C LEU A 54 -1.80 -0.65 5.37
N ASN A 55 -2.77 0.12 4.89
CA ASN A 55 -2.77 0.63 3.53
C ASN A 55 -2.15 2.04 3.50
N PRO A 56 -1.05 2.27 2.77
CA PRO A 56 -0.35 3.57 2.78
C PRO A 56 -1.21 4.76 2.33
N ASP A 57 -2.29 4.52 1.57
CA ASP A 57 -3.21 5.58 1.15
C ASP A 57 -4.15 6.05 2.28
N GLU A 58 -4.17 5.36 3.42
CA GLU A 58 -5.00 5.65 4.59
C GLU A 58 -4.35 6.71 5.49
N LEU A 59 -4.20 7.90 4.92
CA LEU A 59 -3.64 9.06 5.63
C LEU A 59 -4.67 9.71 6.56
N LYS A 60 -4.21 10.25 7.67
CA LYS A 60 -5.04 11.06 8.58
C LYS A 60 -5.42 12.38 7.90
N GLN A 61 -6.65 12.49 7.40
CA GLN A 61 -7.14 13.67 6.66
C GLN A 61 -8.20 14.45 7.44
N THR A 62 -8.08 15.78 7.45
CA THR A 62 -9.14 16.71 7.87
C THR A 62 -9.98 17.09 6.65
N GLY A 63 -11.05 16.33 6.35
CA GLY A 63 -11.94 16.60 5.21
C GLY A 63 -11.80 15.55 4.10
N GLY A 64 -12.49 14.43 4.28
CA GLY A 64 -12.23 13.17 3.58
C GLY A 64 -12.40 13.20 2.06
N LYS A 65 -11.32 12.88 1.35
CA LYS A 65 -11.44 12.25 0.03
C LYS A 65 -11.69 10.75 0.22
N LYS A 66 -12.66 10.21 -0.51
CA LYS A 66 -12.95 8.77 -0.49
C LYS A 66 -11.74 7.98 -0.99
N LYS A 67 -11.39 6.93 -0.24
CA LYS A 67 -10.33 5.97 -0.56
C LYS A 67 -10.64 5.28 -1.90
N LEU A 68 -9.72 5.34 -2.86
CA LEU A 68 -9.94 4.75 -4.19
C LEU A 68 -9.87 3.22 -4.12
N VAL A 69 -8.90 2.64 -3.42
CA VAL A 69 -8.76 1.18 -3.21
C VAL A 69 -8.74 0.89 -1.72
N GLY A 70 -9.85 0.36 -1.19
CA GLY A 70 -9.90 -0.14 0.19
C GLY A 70 -9.63 -1.64 0.24
N ASP A 71 -8.73 -2.07 1.13
CA ASP A 71 -8.34 -3.49 1.29
C ASP A 71 -9.54 -4.40 1.47
N ALA A 72 -10.40 -4.08 2.44
CA ALA A 72 -11.59 -4.88 2.75
C ALA A 72 -12.56 -4.96 1.56
N ARG A 73 -12.69 -3.86 0.79
CA ARG A 73 -13.54 -3.84 -0.40
C ARG A 73 -12.95 -4.72 -1.51
N LEU A 74 -11.64 -4.65 -1.74
CA LEU A 74 -10.98 -5.48 -2.75
C LEU A 74 -11.06 -6.96 -2.41
N LEU A 75 -10.78 -7.33 -1.16
CA LEU A 75 -10.92 -8.71 -0.69
C LEU A 75 -12.37 -9.21 -0.84
N LYS A 76 -13.37 -8.39 -0.48
CA LYS A 76 -14.78 -8.73 -0.66
C LYS A 76 -15.18 -8.92 -2.12
N GLU A 77 -14.68 -8.06 -3.02
CA GLU A 77 -14.97 -8.17 -4.46
C GLU A 77 -14.29 -9.39 -5.10
N MET A 78 -13.12 -9.81 -4.60
CA MET A 78 -12.48 -11.06 -5.03
C MET A 78 -13.25 -12.30 -4.58
N GLY A 79 -13.79 -12.30 -3.35
CA GLY A 79 -14.54 -13.42 -2.79
C GLY A 79 -13.74 -14.73 -2.80
N SER A 80 -14.36 -15.84 -3.21
CA SER A 80 -13.71 -17.16 -3.34
C SER A 80 -13.06 -17.41 -4.71
N ARG A 81 -12.91 -16.38 -5.54
CA ARG A 81 -12.38 -16.55 -6.90
C ARG A 81 -10.86 -16.57 -6.87
N GLU A 82 -10.31 -17.42 -7.73
CA GLU A 82 -8.88 -17.43 -8.05
C GLU A 82 -8.65 -16.63 -9.32
N PHE A 83 -7.57 -15.85 -9.34
CA PHE A 83 -7.20 -15.01 -10.47
C PHE A 83 -5.78 -15.32 -10.91
N THR A 84 -5.53 -15.29 -12.22
CA THR A 84 -4.15 -15.14 -12.72
C THR A 84 -3.64 -13.73 -12.39
N ALA A 85 -2.32 -13.51 -12.44
CA ALA A 85 -1.75 -12.18 -12.20
C ALA A 85 -2.35 -11.10 -13.12
N CYS A 86 -2.43 -11.38 -14.44
CA CYS A 86 -2.97 -10.45 -15.42
C CYS A 86 -4.46 -10.14 -15.17
N ASP A 87 -5.26 -11.17 -14.91
CA ASP A 87 -6.69 -11.00 -14.69
C ASP A 87 -6.97 -10.28 -13.38
N LEU A 88 -6.17 -10.53 -12.33
CA LEU A 88 -6.28 -9.79 -11.07
C LEU A 88 -5.97 -8.31 -11.26
N PHE A 89 -4.87 -7.97 -11.96
CA PHE A 89 -4.53 -6.57 -12.20
C PHE A 89 -5.61 -5.86 -13.01
N ARG A 90 -6.13 -6.49 -14.07
CA ARG A 90 -7.24 -5.96 -14.86
C ARG A 90 -8.50 -5.77 -14.01
N PHE A 91 -8.84 -6.76 -13.19
CA PHE A 91 -9.98 -6.71 -12.28
C PHE A 91 -9.88 -5.52 -11.32
N VAL A 92 -8.72 -5.32 -10.69
CA VAL A 92 -8.48 -4.19 -9.78
C VAL A 92 -8.57 -2.85 -10.51
N GLN A 93 -7.97 -2.74 -11.70
CA GLN A 93 -8.04 -1.52 -12.52
C GLN A 93 -9.47 -1.14 -12.86
N GLU A 94 -10.27 -2.09 -13.37
CA GLU A 94 -11.64 -1.83 -13.81
C GLU A 94 -12.56 -1.52 -12.63
N LYS A 95 -12.44 -2.27 -11.52
CA LYS A 95 -13.32 -2.11 -10.35
C LYS A 95 -13.05 -0.84 -9.56
N PHE A 96 -11.78 -0.44 -9.46
CA PHE A 96 -11.37 0.69 -8.63
C PHE A 96 -10.92 1.91 -9.45
N GLN A 97 -10.93 1.83 -10.78
CA GLN A 97 -10.54 2.89 -11.71
C GLN A 97 -9.13 3.42 -11.40
N VAL A 98 -8.20 2.51 -11.16
CA VAL A 98 -6.80 2.82 -10.85
C VAL A 98 -5.85 2.40 -11.97
N SER A 99 -4.65 2.97 -11.98
CA SER A 99 -3.59 2.58 -12.91
C SER A 99 -3.08 1.15 -12.63
N GLU A 100 -2.38 0.58 -13.61
CA GLU A 100 -1.73 -0.73 -13.46
C GLU A 100 -0.69 -0.75 -12.35
N SER A 101 0.10 0.32 -12.24
CA SER A 101 1.11 0.46 -11.20
C SER A 101 0.49 0.43 -9.81
N THR A 102 -0.61 1.16 -9.61
CA THR A 102 -1.36 1.15 -8.35
C THR A 102 -1.93 -0.24 -8.09
N ALA A 103 -2.60 -0.88 -9.07
CA ALA A 103 -3.13 -2.24 -8.90
C ALA A 103 -2.03 -3.24 -8.47
N LYS A 104 -0.88 -3.25 -9.17
CA LYS A 104 0.28 -4.10 -8.84
C LYS A 104 0.80 -3.82 -7.44
N ARG A 105 0.94 -2.54 -7.06
CA ARG A 105 1.36 -2.11 -5.72
C ARG A 105 0.46 -2.69 -4.64
N HIS A 106 -0.86 -2.53 -4.78
CA HIS A 106 -1.83 -3.03 -3.80
C HIS A 106 -1.77 -4.56 -3.68
N VAL A 107 -1.76 -5.30 -4.79
CA VAL A 107 -1.67 -6.78 -4.79
C VAL A 107 -0.37 -7.25 -4.15
N LYS A 108 0.77 -6.64 -4.51
CA LYS A 108 2.09 -6.98 -3.96
C LYS A 108 2.11 -6.79 -2.44
N ARG A 109 1.63 -5.65 -1.95
CA ARG A 109 1.56 -5.36 -0.51
C ARG A 109 0.64 -6.35 0.22
N MET A 110 -0.56 -6.62 -0.30
CA MET A 110 -1.50 -7.54 0.37
C MET A 110 -1.00 -8.98 0.38
N THR A 111 -0.23 -9.38 -0.62
CA THR A 111 0.47 -10.67 -0.63
C THR A 111 1.53 -10.71 0.47
N GLN A 112 2.35 -9.65 0.62
CA GLN A 112 3.33 -9.54 1.71
C GLN A 112 2.67 -9.50 3.11
N ALA A 113 1.47 -8.92 3.20
CA ALA A 113 0.67 -8.88 4.41
C ALA A 113 0.02 -10.22 4.76
N GLY A 114 0.02 -11.20 3.85
CA GLY A 114 -0.68 -12.48 4.03
C GLY A 114 -2.21 -12.41 3.86
N LYS A 115 -2.74 -11.27 3.42
CA LYS A 115 -4.17 -11.09 3.11
C LYS A 115 -4.57 -11.73 1.77
N MET A 116 -3.60 -11.92 0.88
CA MET A 116 -3.74 -12.66 -0.37
C MET A 116 -2.77 -13.83 -0.36
N LEU A 117 -3.25 -14.97 -0.84
CA LEU A 117 -2.44 -16.16 -1.04
C LEU A 117 -2.05 -16.24 -2.51
N LYS A 118 -0.81 -16.68 -2.76
CA LYS A 118 -0.30 -16.94 -4.09
C LYS A 118 0.14 -18.40 -4.17
N GLU A 119 -0.67 -19.23 -4.83
CA GLU A 119 -0.42 -20.66 -4.99
C GLU A 119 -0.44 -21.02 -6.47
N ASN A 120 0.57 -21.74 -6.95
CA ASN A 120 0.66 -22.17 -8.36
C ASN A 120 0.49 -21.06 -9.41
N GLY A 121 0.84 -19.81 -9.07
CA GLY A 121 0.69 -18.66 -9.96
C GLY A 121 -0.70 -18.02 -9.97
N LEU A 122 -1.64 -18.57 -9.19
CA LEU A 122 -2.96 -18.02 -8.94
C LEU A 122 -2.96 -17.21 -7.65
N TYR A 123 -3.79 -16.18 -7.62
CA TYR A 123 -4.03 -15.31 -6.48
C TYR A 123 -5.44 -15.51 -5.96
N SER A 124 -5.57 -15.72 -4.66
CA SER A 124 -6.85 -15.84 -3.98
C SER A 124 -6.86 -14.94 -2.74
N ALA A 125 -8.06 -14.52 -2.33
CA ALA A 125 -8.23 -13.81 -1.08
C ALA A 125 -8.07 -14.80 0.08
N ASN A 126 -7.29 -14.45 1.11
CA ASN A 126 -7.14 -15.30 2.28
C ASN A 126 -8.43 -15.25 3.10
N GLN A 127 -9.24 -16.30 3.01
CA GLN A 127 -10.56 -16.35 3.65
C GLN A 127 -10.51 -16.39 5.17
N SER A 128 -9.36 -16.73 5.78
CA SER A 128 -9.21 -16.72 7.24
C SER A 128 -9.11 -15.32 7.84
N VAL A 129 -8.98 -14.29 7.00
CA VAL A 129 -8.84 -12.88 7.41
C VAL A 129 -10.20 -12.15 7.35
N PHE A 130 -11.26 -12.83 6.89
CA PHE A 130 -12.62 -12.31 6.83
C PHE A 130 -13.43 -12.60 8.09
#